data_AF-A0A2I0T510-F1
#
_entry.id   AF-A0A2I0T510-F1
#
_cell.length_a   1.000
_cell.length_b   1.000
_cell.length_c   1.000
_cell.angle_alpha   90.00
_cell.angle_beta   90.00
_cell.angle_gamma   90.00
#
_symmetry.space_group_name_H-M   'P 1'
#
loop_
_entity.id
_entity.type
_entity.pdbx_description
1 polymer ?
#
loop_
_entity_poly.entity_id
_entity_poly.type
_entity_poly.pdbx_seq_one_letter_code
_entity_poly.pdbx_strand_id
1 'polypeptide(L)'
;MAAETNKWLMGEGLEGLVPCTTTCDTETLHFVSINNVTLYVELACNGLFGAGKGSMIAPPDPDRRFTLSKAELVIFNRDVYELLVDLEILLDMAQLLGEENQRSFQALYTANQMVNVCDITDPSTFPAARDLAAAIFSQRNGESQHTIHAVGHCHIDSGESSTAFPLC
;
A
#
# COMPACT_ATOMS: atom_id res chain seq x y z
N MET A 1 -13.33 -2.05 5.80
CA MET A 1 -13.49 -2.06 7.27
C MET A 1 -12.51 -3.09 7.80
N ALA A 2 -11.36 -2.65 8.27
CA ALA A 2 -10.28 -3.55 8.69
C ALA A 2 -10.21 -3.63 10.22
N ALA A 3 -9.92 -4.82 10.71
CA ALA A 3 -9.29 -5.10 11.98
C ALA A 3 -7.81 -4.66 11.90
N GLU A 4 -7.20 -4.22 12.99
CA GLU A 4 -5.73 -4.20 13.08
C GLU A 4 -5.26 -5.64 13.16
N THR A 5 -4.25 -6.02 12.37
CA THR A 5 -3.83 -7.43 12.33
C THR A 5 -2.33 -7.55 12.33
N ASN A 6 -1.78 -8.48 13.08
CA ASN A 6 -0.33 -8.77 13.08
C ASN A 6 -0.09 -10.17 12.52
N LYS A 7 0.92 -10.32 11.66
CA LYS A 7 1.40 -11.61 11.19
C LYS A 7 2.55 -12.10 12.08
N TRP A 8 2.46 -13.36 12.47
CA TRP A 8 3.47 -14.05 13.25
C TRP A 8 3.96 -15.30 12.49
N LEU A 9 5.27 -15.42 12.33
CA LEU A 9 5.93 -16.61 11.80
C LEU A 9 6.88 -17.15 12.87
N MET A 10 6.70 -18.40 13.28
CA MET A 10 7.54 -19.08 14.28
C MET A 10 7.70 -18.34 15.63
N GLY A 11 6.73 -17.50 15.99
CA GLY A 11 6.74 -16.73 17.24
C GLY A 11 7.41 -15.36 17.15
N GLU A 12 7.94 -14.97 15.98
CA GLU A 12 8.40 -13.61 15.70
C GLU A 12 7.30 -12.82 14.98
N GLY A 13 7.07 -11.58 15.43
CA GLY A 13 6.13 -10.67 14.79
C GLY A 13 6.79 -10.06 13.56
N LEU A 14 6.24 -10.33 12.38
CA LEU A 14 6.81 -9.88 11.12
C LEU A 14 6.28 -8.51 10.71
N GLU A 15 4.96 -8.34 10.69
CA GLU A 15 4.36 -7.12 10.13
C GLU A 15 2.90 -6.94 10.56
N GLY A 16 2.46 -5.68 10.68
CA GLY A 16 1.05 -5.32 10.87
C GLY A 16 0.35 -5.07 9.55
N LEU A 17 -0.80 -5.71 9.28
CA LEU A 17 -1.71 -5.28 8.21
C LEU A 17 -2.60 -4.18 8.78
N VAL A 18 -2.26 -2.94 8.42
CA VAL A 18 -3.11 -1.76 8.58
C VAL A 18 -3.86 -1.57 7.25
N PRO A 19 -5.11 -1.05 7.24
CA PRO A 19 -5.85 -0.77 6.00
C PRO A 19 -5.14 0.15 4.98
N CYS A 20 -4.00 0.75 5.35
CA CYS A 20 -3.15 1.55 4.50
C CYS A 20 -2.01 0.66 3.95
N THR A 21 -2.19 0.19 2.72
CA THR A 21 -1.16 -0.36 1.82
C THR A 21 -0.92 -1.88 1.83
N THR A 22 -0.65 -2.38 0.62
CA THR A 22 -0.08 -3.67 0.26
C THR A 22 1.23 -3.90 1.00
N THR A 23 1.23 -4.82 1.95
CA THR A 23 2.45 -5.32 2.56
C THR A 23 3.02 -6.44 1.68
N CYS A 24 4.24 -6.22 1.18
CA CYS A 24 5.01 -7.21 0.46
C CYS A 24 6.31 -7.41 1.23
N ASP A 25 6.33 -8.44 2.07
CA ASP A 25 7.56 -8.94 2.64
C ASP A 25 8.08 -10.06 1.73
N THR A 26 9.12 -9.78 0.97
CA THR A 26 9.85 -10.81 0.20
C THR A 26 10.80 -11.53 1.12
N GLU A 27 10.29 -12.42 1.97
CA GLU A 27 11.16 -13.46 2.50
C GLU A 27 11.46 -14.45 1.36
N THR A 28 12.71 -14.40 0.86
CA THR A 28 13.23 -15.53 0.09
C THR A 28 13.39 -16.68 1.08
N LEU A 29 12.35 -17.49 1.19
CA LEU A 29 12.35 -18.73 1.95
C LEU A 29 13.36 -19.70 1.31
N HIS A 30 14.63 -19.61 1.72
CA HIS A 30 15.68 -20.55 1.34
C HIS A 30 15.48 -21.87 2.09
N PHE A 31 14.47 -22.64 1.71
CA PHE A 31 14.28 -23.97 2.26
C PHE A 31 14.18 -25.01 1.15
N VAL A 32 15.21 -25.86 1.10
CA VAL A 32 15.44 -26.91 0.08
C VAL A 32 14.33 -27.98 0.08
N SER A 33 13.53 -28.08 1.15
CA SER A 33 12.24 -28.79 1.14
C SER A 33 11.42 -28.42 2.39
N ILE A 34 10.26 -27.80 2.22
CA ILE A 34 9.23 -27.70 3.26
C ILE A 34 7.95 -28.28 2.69
N ASN A 35 7.36 -29.27 3.39
CA ASN A 35 6.07 -29.83 3.02
C ASN A 35 4.89 -29.05 3.65
N ASN A 36 5.12 -28.24 4.69
CA ASN A 36 4.10 -27.45 5.37
C ASN A 36 4.65 -26.16 6.03
N VAL A 37 3.92 -25.05 5.88
CA VAL A 37 4.16 -23.79 6.61
C VAL A 37 2.92 -23.49 7.45
N THR A 38 3.11 -23.04 8.69
CA THR A 38 2.02 -22.59 9.56
C THR A 38 2.23 -21.12 9.90
N LEU A 39 1.22 -20.30 9.61
CA LEU A 39 1.21 -18.86 9.87
C LEU A 39 0.13 -18.56 10.91
N TYR A 40 0.45 -17.68 11.86
CA TYR A 40 -0.53 -17.18 12.82
C TYR A 40 -0.86 -15.73 12.48
N VAL A 41 -2.16 -15.41 12.47
CA VAL A 41 -2.66 -14.06 12.24
C VAL A 41 -3.42 -13.62 13.47
N GLU A 42 -2.91 -12.58 14.13
CA GLU A 42 -3.60 -11.89 15.21
C GLU A 42 -4.57 -10.88 14.59
N LEU A 43 -5.82 -10.87 15.05
CA LEU A 43 -6.86 -9.98 14.56
C LEU A 43 -7.46 -9.20 15.75
N ALA A 44 -7.33 -7.88 15.74
CA ALA A 44 -7.96 -6.99 16.70
C ALA A 44 -9.22 -6.36 16.07
N CYS A 45 -10.38 -6.58 16.68
CA CYS A 45 -11.69 -6.14 16.16
C CYS A 45 -11.96 -4.63 16.40
N ASN A 46 -11.08 -3.78 15.86
CA ASN A 46 -11.13 -2.33 15.87
C ASN A 46 -10.51 -1.79 14.57
N GLY A 47 -10.95 -0.61 14.13
CA GLY A 47 -10.26 0.10 13.05
C GLY A 47 -9.06 0.90 13.57
N LEU A 48 -8.34 1.54 12.65
CA LEU A 48 -7.18 2.42 12.94
C LEU A 48 -7.51 3.53 13.96
N PHE A 49 -8.78 3.95 14.03
CA PHE A 49 -9.26 4.96 14.96
C PHE A 49 -10.28 4.39 15.96
N GLY A 50 -10.16 3.11 16.30
CA GLY A 50 -11.02 2.42 17.25
C GLY A 50 -12.36 1.92 16.66
N ALA A 51 -13.36 1.80 17.53
CA ALA A 51 -14.66 1.16 17.23
C ALA A 51 -15.86 2.13 17.30
N GLY A 52 -15.66 3.43 17.06
CA GLY A 52 -16.71 4.46 17.17
C GLY A 52 -17.98 4.19 16.36
N LYS A 53 -19.15 4.51 16.93
CA LYS A 53 -20.46 4.34 16.29
C LYS A 53 -20.80 5.49 15.34
N GLY A 54 -20.69 5.25 14.03
CA GLY A 54 -21.13 6.20 12.99
C GLY A 54 -20.22 7.41 12.76
N SER A 55 -19.29 7.72 13.68
CA SER A 55 -18.22 8.70 13.47
C SER A 55 -16.92 8.24 14.15
N MET A 56 -15.80 8.84 13.75
CA MET A 56 -14.45 8.51 14.26
C MET A 56 -14.27 8.87 15.74
N ILE A 57 -14.98 9.89 16.22
CA ILE A 57 -14.88 10.39 17.60
C ILE A 57 -16.05 9.95 18.49
N ALA A 58 -16.97 9.14 17.95
CA ALA A 58 -18.09 8.62 18.71
C ALA A 58 -17.63 7.57 19.73
N PRO A 59 -18.40 7.36 20.81
CA PRO A 59 -18.17 6.26 21.74
C PRO A 59 -18.04 4.91 21.00
N PRO A 60 -17.17 4.00 21.47
CA PRO A 60 -17.04 2.66 20.91
C PRO A 60 -18.38 1.91 20.90
N ASP A 61 -18.69 1.25 19.79
CA ASP A 61 -19.89 0.41 19.66
C ASP A 61 -19.60 -1.02 20.13
N PRO A 62 -20.18 -1.49 21.25
CA PRO A 62 -19.95 -2.84 21.75
C PRO A 62 -20.51 -3.93 20.82
N ASP A 63 -21.47 -3.59 19.95
CA ASP A 63 -22.13 -4.55 19.05
C ASP A 63 -21.48 -4.59 17.66
N ARG A 64 -20.37 -3.88 17.46
CA ARG A 64 -19.70 -3.82 16.16
C ARG A 64 -19.16 -5.19 15.75
N ARG A 65 -19.58 -5.64 14.58
CA ARG A 65 -19.12 -6.91 13.98
C ARG A 65 -18.19 -6.66 12.81
N PHE A 66 -17.22 -7.57 12.66
CA PHE A 66 -16.25 -7.58 11.57
C PHE A 66 -16.39 -8.88 10.80
N THR A 67 -16.13 -8.83 9.49
CA THR A 67 -16.19 -9.99 8.61
C THR A 67 -14.86 -10.17 7.90
N LEU A 68 -14.40 -11.42 7.80
CA LEU A 68 -13.29 -11.77 6.94
C LEU A 68 -13.82 -11.88 5.51
N SER A 69 -13.44 -10.94 4.64
CA SER A 69 -13.87 -10.93 3.24
C SER A 69 -12.98 -11.76 2.32
N LYS A 70 -11.68 -11.87 2.65
CA LYS A 70 -10.68 -12.49 1.79
C LYS A 70 -9.51 -13.06 2.60
N ALA A 71 -9.11 -14.29 2.29
CA ALA A 71 -7.90 -14.93 2.79
C ALA A 71 -7.34 -15.85 1.69
N GLU A 72 -6.33 -15.36 0.97
CA GLU A 72 -5.74 -16.05 -0.18
C GLU A 72 -4.22 -16.05 -0.08
N LEU A 73 -3.60 -17.12 -0.58
CA LEU A 73 -2.17 -17.17 -0.82
C LEU A 73 -1.93 -16.87 -2.31
N VAL A 74 -1.21 -15.78 -2.58
CA VAL A 74 -0.94 -15.30 -3.94
C VAL A 74 0.55 -15.08 -4.15
N ILE A 75 0.99 -15.19 -5.39
CA ILE A 75 2.34 -14.82 -5.79
C ILE A 75 2.31 -13.34 -6.17
N PHE A 76 3.11 -12.54 -5.48
CA PHE A 76 3.25 -11.12 -5.80
C PHE A 76 4.15 -10.95 -7.02
N ASN A 77 3.59 -10.40 -8.10
CA ASN A 77 4.35 -10.05 -9.29
C ASN A 77 4.87 -8.62 -9.17
N ARG A 78 6.17 -8.49 -8.86
CA ARG A 78 6.84 -7.20 -8.68
C ARG A 78 6.84 -6.35 -9.95
N ASP A 79 7.07 -6.95 -11.10
CA ASP A 79 7.15 -6.23 -12.38
C ASP A 79 5.82 -5.56 -12.73
N VAL A 80 4.71 -6.29 -12.51
CA VAL A 80 3.36 -5.75 -12.72
C VAL A 80 3.03 -4.66 -11.71
N TYR A 81 3.41 -4.85 -10.44
CA TYR A 81 3.17 -3.83 -9.41
C TYR A 81 3.91 -2.53 -9.74
N GLU A 82 5.19 -2.61 -10.10
CA GLU A 82 5.97 -1.42 -10.45
C GLU A 82 5.43 -0.73 -11.70
N LEU A 83 4.97 -1.49 -12.71
CA LEU A 83 4.32 -0.93 -13.88
C LEU A 83 3.03 -0.16 -13.53
N LEU A 84 2.22 -0.68 -12.62
CA LEU A 84 1.00 -0.02 -12.16
C LEU A 84 1.33 1.26 -11.37
N VAL A 85 2.33 1.23 -10.50
CA VAL A 85 2.80 2.41 -9.75
C VAL A 85 3.32 3.48 -10.70
N ASP A 86 4.11 3.11 -11.71
CA ASP A 86 4.60 4.03 -12.73
C ASP A 86 3.42 4.72 -13.46
N LEU A 87 2.38 3.95 -13.83
CA LEU A 87 1.18 4.49 -14.48
C LEU A 87 0.35 5.40 -13.56
N GLU A 88 0.19 5.03 -12.28
CA GLU A 88 -0.54 5.82 -11.28
C GLU A 88 0.13 7.17 -11.06
N ILE A 89 1.46 7.19 -10.92
CA ILE A 89 2.23 8.44 -10.79
C ILE A 89 2.05 9.34 -12.03
N LEU A 90 2.06 8.78 -13.24
CA LEU A 90 1.85 9.56 -14.46
C LEU A 90 0.44 10.15 -14.54
N LEU A 91 -0.57 9.39 -14.11
CA LEU A 91 -1.95 9.85 -14.08
C LEU A 91 -2.12 10.98 -13.04
N ASP A 92 -1.55 10.81 -11.85
CA ASP A 92 -1.54 11.84 -10.81
C ASP A 92 -0.82 13.10 -11.29
N MET A 93 0.32 12.95 -11.97
CA MET A 93 1.02 14.09 -12.59
C MET A 93 0.11 14.82 -13.60
N ALA A 94 -0.60 14.09 -14.45
CA ALA A 94 -1.50 14.69 -15.43
C ALA A 94 -2.67 15.44 -14.77
N GLN A 95 -3.26 14.87 -13.72
CA GLN A 95 -4.41 15.45 -13.01
C GLN A 95 -4.02 16.64 -12.12
N LEU A 96 -2.89 16.56 -11.41
CA LEU A 96 -2.52 17.53 -10.37
C LEU A 96 -1.70 18.72 -10.91
N LEU A 97 -0.99 18.59 -12.03
CA LEU A 97 -0.18 19.68 -12.60
C LEU A 97 -1.00 20.71 -13.39
N GLY A 98 -2.25 20.39 -13.74
CA GLY A 98 -3.17 21.27 -14.48
C GLY A 98 -2.95 21.30 -16.00
N GLU A 99 -3.98 21.74 -16.72
CA GLU A 99 -4.06 21.71 -18.21
C GLU A 99 -3.16 22.74 -18.91
N GLU A 100 -2.68 23.76 -18.20
CA GLU A 100 -1.78 24.78 -18.77
C GLU A 100 -0.30 24.32 -18.73
N ASN A 101 -0.01 23.18 -18.10
CA ASN A 101 1.34 22.72 -17.88
C ASN A 101 1.76 21.70 -18.95
N GLN A 102 2.81 22.01 -19.70
CA GLN A 102 3.38 21.10 -20.70
C GLN A 102 3.74 19.72 -20.13
N ARG A 103 4.17 19.67 -18.86
CA ARG A 103 4.54 18.42 -18.19
C ARG A 103 3.34 17.51 -17.91
N SER A 104 2.15 18.08 -17.71
CA SER A 104 0.90 17.31 -17.60
C SER A 104 0.63 16.54 -18.89
N PHE A 105 0.68 17.23 -20.04
CA PHE A 105 0.47 16.58 -21.34
C PHE A 105 1.54 15.54 -21.67
N GLN A 106 2.81 15.79 -21.31
CA GLN A 106 3.87 14.80 -21.47
C GLN A 106 3.61 13.54 -20.64
N ALA A 107 3.16 13.69 -19.39
CA ALA A 107 2.81 12.56 -18.53
C ALA A 107 1.62 11.77 -19.11
N LEU A 108 0.56 12.47 -19.52
CA LEU A 108 -0.62 11.85 -20.12
C LEU A 108 -0.28 11.12 -21.44
N TYR A 109 0.51 11.75 -22.30
CA TYR A 109 0.97 11.13 -23.55
C TYR A 109 1.80 9.87 -23.27
N THR A 110 2.72 9.95 -22.30
CA THR A 110 3.56 8.81 -21.89
C THR A 110 2.72 7.67 -21.34
N ALA A 111 1.74 7.97 -20.46
CA ALA A 111 0.79 6.98 -19.95
C ALA A 111 0.02 6.29 -21.08
N ASN A 112 -0.44 7.05 -22.08
CA ASN A 112 -1.10 6.48 -23.26
C ASN A 112 -0.16 5.58 -24.08
N GLN A 113 1.12 5.96 -24.25
CA GLN A 113 2.11 5.11 -24.92
C GLN A 113 2.39 3.83 -24.14
N MET A 114 2.49 3.90 -22.81
CA MET A 114 2.64 2.72 -21.96
C MET A 114 1.50 1.74 -22.15
N VAL A 115 0.25 2.23 -22.18
CA VAL A 115 -0.93 1.40 -22.42
C VAL A 115 -0.90 0.76 -23.81
N ASN A 116 -0.41 1.47 -24.83
CA ASN A 116 -0.34 0.92 -26.18
C ASN A 116 0.73 -0.17 -26.34
N VAL A 117 1.83 -0.08 -25.58
CA VAL A 117 2.96 -1.03 -25.67
C VAL A 117 2.79 -2.20 -24.72
N CYS A 118 2.12 -2.00 -23.58
CA CYS A 118 1.92 -3.03 -22.57
C CYS A 118 0.83 -4.02 -22.99
N ASP A 119 1.22 -5.25 -23.29
CA ASP A 119 0.29 -6.38 -23.40
C ASP A 119 0.24 -7.12 -22.07
N ILE A 120 -0.94 -7.14 -21.44
CA ILE A 120 -1.19 -7.80 -20.14
C ILE A 120 -0.93 -9.31 -20.21
N THR A 121 -1.00 -9.90 -21.40
CA THR A 121 -0.79 -11.33 -21.64
C THR A 121 0.66 -11.69 -21.96
N ASP A 122 1.50 -10.70 -22.30
CA ASP A 122 2.91 -10.90 -22.65
C ASP A 122 3.85 -10.08 -21.74
N PRO A 123 4.41 -10.72 -20.69
CA PRO A 123 5.35 -10.07 -19.77
C PRO A 123 6.62 -9.51 -20.41
N SER A 124 7.00 -9.97 -21.61
CA SER A 124 8.17 -9.43 -22.31
C SER A 124 7.99 -7.97 -22.74
N THR A 125 6.74 -7.48 -22.76
CA THR A 125 6.40 -6.09 -23.10
C THR A 125 6.57 -5.11 -21.93
N PHE A 126 6.59 -5.60 -20.68
CA PHE A 126 6.60 -4.73 -19.50
C PHE A 126 7.84 -3.83 -19.41
N PRO A 127 9.08 -4.31 -19.68
CA PRO A 127 10.25 -3.46 -19.63
C PRO A 127 10.16 -2.28 -20.61
N ALA A 128 9.67 -2.53 -21.83
CA ALA A 128 9.51 -1.48 -22.84
C ALA A 128 8.52 -0.39 -22.41
N ALA A 129 7.43 -0.77 -21.73
CA ALA A 129 6.51 0.20 -21.15
C ALA A 129 7.15 1.00 -20.01
N ARG A 130 7.93 0.34 -19.14
CA ARG A 130 8.62 1.02 -18.03
C ARG A 130 9.73 1.97 -18.48
N ASP A 131 10.42 1.65 -19.57
CA ASP A 131 11.43 2.54 -20.16
C ASP A 131 10.82 3.91 -20.57
N LEU A 132 9.57 3.92 -21.02
CA LEU A 132 8.84 5.16 -21.33
C LEU A 132 8.63 6.02 -20.07
N ALA A 133 8.22 5.40 -18.96
CA ALA A 133 8.07 6.09 -17.68
C ALA A 133 9.42 6.56 -17.12
N ALA A 134 10.46 5.73 -17.19
CA ALA A 134 11.80 6.10 -16.74
C ALA A 134 12.35 7.33 -17.47
N ALA A 135 12.05 7.47 -18.78
CA ALA A 135 12.44 8.63 -19.57
C ALA A 135 11.83 9.95 -19.08
N ILE A 136 10.61 9.95 -18.53
CA ILE A 136 10.00 11.16 -17.96
C ILE A 136 10.46 11.40 -16.51
N PHE A 137 10.59 10.34 -15.71
CA PHE A 137 10.99 10.44 -14.30
C PHE A 137 12.45 10.86 -14.11
N SER A 138 13.31 10.56 -15.08
CA SER A 138 14.71 11.02 -15.06
C SER A 138 14.87 12.53 -15.30
N GLN A 139 13.82 13.22 -15.78
CA GLN A 139 13.87 14.66 -16.04
C GLN A 139 13.81 15.45 -14.73
N ARG A 140 14.88 16.22 -14.46
CA ARG A 140 14.94 17.11 -13.29
C ARG A 140 14.15 18.39 -13.51
N ASN A 141 13.66 18.95 -12.42
CA ASN A 141 13.15 20.31 -12.39
C ASN A 141 14.29 21.32 -12.58
N GLY A 142 13.95 22.56 -12.95
CA GLY A 142 14.92 23.64 -13.09
C GLY A 142 15.62 24.00 -11.76
N GLU A 143 16.83 24.55 -11.84
CA GLU A 143 17.71 24.78 -10.68
C GLU A 143 17.13 25.74 -9.63
N SER A 144 16.24 26.65 -10.02
CA SER A 144 15.63 27.63 -9.11
C SER A 144 14.42 27.08 -8.32
N GLN A 145 14.09 25.80 -8.46
CA GLN A 145 12.92 25.20 -7.80
C GLN A 145 13.20 24.78 -6.36
N HIS A 146 12.13 24.69 -5.55
CA HIS A 146 12.22 24.25 -4.16
C HIS A 146 12.70 22.80 -4.05
N THR A 147 13.52 22.54 -3.03
CA THR A 147 13.91 21.19 -2.64
C THR A 147 12.94 20.68 -1.58
N ILE A 148 12.31 19.53 -1.84
CA ILE A 148 11.39 18.86 -0.91
C ILE A 148 12.15 17.70 -0.26
N HIS A 149 12.11 17.61 1.07
CA HIS A 149 12.62 16.48 1.83
C HIS A 149 11.46 15.67 2.38
N ALA A 150 11.38 14.39 2.03
CA ALA A 150 10.39 13.46 2.56
C ALA A 150 11.01 12.60 3.66
N VAL A 151 10.34 12.50 4.81
CA VAL A 151 10.77 11.69 5.97
C VAL A 151 9.58 10.84 6.41
N GLY A 152 9.81 9.54 6.60
CA GLY A 152 8.80 8.63 7.13
C GLY A 152 8.53 8.92 8.61
N HIS A 153 7.26 8.94 9.00
CA HIS A 153 6.82 9.17 10.38
C HIS A 153 5.64 8.26 10.71
N CYS A 154 5.67 7.63 11.88
CA CYS A 154 4.57 6.85 12.42
C CYS A 154 4.17 7.45 13.77
N HIS A 155 3.02 8.14 13.79
CA HIS A 155 2.46 8.67 15.01
C HIS A 155 1.53 7.64 15.63
N ILE A 156 1.71 7.35 16.93
CA ILE A 156 0.81 6.49 17.70
C ILE A 156 0.33 7.28 18.90
N ASP A 157 -0.98 7.48 18.97
CA ASP A 157 -1.66 8.10 20.11
C ASP A 157 -1.77 7.07 21.25
N SER A 158 -0.95 7.24 22.29
CA SER A 158 -1.08 6.47 23.53
C SER A 158 -2.21 7.06 24.38
N GLY A 159 -3.37 6.40 24.42
CA GLY A 159 -4.50 6.78 25.27
C GLY A 159 -4.38 6.24 26.69
N GLU A 160 -4.79 7.03 27.70
CA GLU A 160 -5.05 6.54 29.05
C GLU A 160 -6.53 6.15 29.19
N SER A 161 -6.82 4.87 29.36
CA SER A 161 -8.17 4.42 29.68
C SER A 161 -8.44 4.64 31.18
N SER A 162 -9.17 5.69 31.54
CA SER A 162 -9.74 5.86 32.89
C SER A 162 -10.98 4.97 33.07
N THR A 163 -10.86 3.68 32.77
CA THR A 163 -11.89 2.68 33.07
C THR A 163 -11.36 1.77 34.15
N ALA A 164 -11.80 2.05 35.38
CA ALA A 164 -11.71 1.13 36.50
C ALA A 164 -12.27 -0.24 36.08
N PHE A 165 -11.42 -1.26 36.07
CA PHE A 165 -11.87 -2.64 36.09
C PHE A 165 -12.63 -2.86 37.40
N PRO A 166 -13.94 -3.18 37.40
CA PRO A 166 -14.51 -3.83 38.56
C PRO A 166 -13.98 -5.27 38.54
N LEU A 167 -13.00 -5.54 39.39
CA LEU A 167 -12.63 -6.91 39.74
C LEU A 167 -13.88 -7.60 40.32
N CYS A 168 -14.33 -8.67 39.67
CA CYS A 168 -15.18 -9.68 40.32
C CYS A 168 -14.32 -10.56 41.22
#